data_AF-A0A9X2SZW4-F1
#
_entry.id   AF-A0A9X2SZW4-F1
#
_cell.length_a   1.000
_cell.length_b   1.000
_cell.length_c   1.000
_cell.angle_alpha   90.00
_cell.angle_beta   90.00
_cell.angle_gamma   90.00
#
_symmetry.space_group_name_H-M   'P 1'
#
loop_
_entity.id
_entity.type
_entity.pdbx_description
1 polymer ?
#
loop_
_entity_poly.entity_id
_entity_poly.type
_entity_poly.pdbx_seq_one_letter_code
_entity_poly.pdbx_strand_id
1 'polypeptide(L)'
;MKKNLLINRIRQGAILLAMVLTFAACTDDPNPTIDPETILTGQTKTYVLKPVGNSGISGTALLEETSTGNSKLTISLTGTPNGGSHPAHIHFNSAAQGGGIAVSLTPVNGTTGISETTFSKEDDGTPISFSDVLAYDGYINVHLSATDLATVVAQGDIGSNELTGTSKTYTLNSVADPSISGEITFEERINGFALATISLTGTPDGGSHPAHIHANSAAIGGGIEFTFNPVNGTTGMSKTDTREGIMDGEDGFTYEEILEVDGYVNVHLSADDLGTIVAQGDIGSNELTGTSITYPLNSVAVPSISGEITFEERMNGFALATITLTGTPSDGMHPAHIHANSAAVGGGILYTFNPVIGATGISVSDTRKGMMDNEATYTYSQILTVDGYVNVHLSAEDLGTIVGQGNIGANFE
;
A
#
# COMPACT_ATOMS: atom_id res chain seq x y z
N MET A 1 68.96 84.39 7.62
CA MET A 1 68.04 83.99 8.72
C MET A 1 68.51 82.63 9.21
N LYS A 2 69.24 82.55 10.35
CA LYS A 2 68.69 82.21 11.69
C LYS A 2 67.85 80.92 11.59
N LYS A 3 68.21 79.75 12.14
CA LYS A 3 68.85 79.40 13.43
C LYS A 3 69.36 77.94 13.32
N ASN A 4 70.62 77.65 13.65
CA ASN A 4 71.16 77.23 14.96
C ASN A 4 70.87 75.76 15.31
N LEU A 5 71.91 74.90 15.34
CA LEU A 5 72.71 74.49 16.52
C LEU A 5 71.87 73.53 17.43
N LEU A 6 72.31 72.37 17.92
CA LEU A 6 73.60 72.04 18.53
C LEU A 6 73.56 70.55 19.00
N ILE A 7 74.58 69.74 18.65
CA ILE A 7 75.47 68.97 19.55
C ILE A 7 74.99 67.75 20.39
N ASN A 8 75.98 66.83 20.52
CA ASN A 8 76.32 65.86 21.58
C ASN A 8 75.83 64.42 21.38
N ARG A 9 76.61 63.35 21.68
CA ARG A 9 78.03 63.07 21.97
C ARG A 9 78.06 61.58 22.42
N ILE A 10 79.26 60.96 22.46
CA ILE A 10 79.63 59.78 23.29
C ILE A 10 79.11 58.42 22.77
N ARG A 11 79.81 57.28 22.84
CA ARG A 11 81.22 56.83 22.92
C ARG A 11 81.08 55.31 23.16
N GLN A 12 82.00 54.53 22.59
CA GLN A 12 82.51 53.26 23.11
C GLN A 12 81.62 52.01 23.12
N GLY A 13 82.25 50.89 22.77
CA GLY A 13 82.01 49.61 23.45
C GLY A 13 81.80 48.42 22.54
N ALA A 14 82.82 48.02 21.78
CA ALA A 14 82.89 46.67 21.27
C ALA A 14 83.18 45.71 22.43
N ILE A 15 82.26 44.81 22.75
CA ILE A 15 82.51 43.59 23.52
C ILE A 15 81.91 42.43 22.73
N LEU A 16 82.83 41.60 22.22
CA LEU A 16 82.61 40.36 21.51
C LEU A 16 82.17 39.29 22.52
N LEU A 17 80.92 38.81 22.44
CA LEU A 17 80.48 37.60 23.12
C LEU A 17 80.10 36.57 22.06
N ALA A 18 80.98 35.59 21.87
CA ALA A 18 80.71 34.41 21.06
C ALA A 18 79.71 33.51 21.80
N MET A 19 78.45 33.59 21.41
CA MET A 19 77.41 32.62 21.78
C MET A 19 77.17 31.74 20.56
N VAL A 20 77.71 30.52 20.60
CA VAL A 20 77.34 29.45 19.68
C VAL A 20 75.95 28.98 20.10
N LEU A 21 74.92 29.45 19.40
CA LEU A 21 73.60 28.83 19.44
C LEU A 21 73.65 27.56 18.60
N THR A 22 73.66 26.41 19.27
CA THR A 22 73.22 25.15 18.66
C THR A 22 71.71 25.24 18.48
N PHE A 23 71.23 25.40 17.25
CA PHE A 23 69.83 25.16 16.93
C PHE A 23 69.58 23.65 17.07
N ALA A 24 68.91 23.26 18.14
CA ALA A 24 68.24 21.97 18.20
C ALA A 24 67.13 21.98 17.14
N ALA A 25 67.26 21.12 16.14
CA ALA A 25 66.17 20.83 15.22
C ALA A 25 65.02 20.24 16.04
N CYS A 26 63.91 20.95 16.13
CA CYS A 26 62.65 20.36 16.55
C CYS A 26 62.30 19.25 15.56
N THR A 27 62.04 18.07 16.09
CA THR A 27 61.44 16.95 15.38
C THR A 27 60.08 17.38 14.84
N ASP A 28 59.87 17.19 13.54
CA ASP A 28 58.55 17.32 12.91
C ASP A 28 57.58 16.37 13.61
N ASP A 29 56.71 16.92 14.45
CA ASP A 29 55.59 16.20 15.05
C ASP A 29 54.53 16.08 13.93
N PRO A 30 54.19 14.86 13.45
CA PRO A 30 53.22 14.73 12.37
C PRO A 30 51.85 15.15 12.93
N ASN A 31 51.39 16.34 12.53
CA ASN A 31 50.02 16.77 12.75
C ASN A 31 49.09 15.65 12.23
N PRO A 32 48.18 15.08 13.04
CA PRO A 32 47.33 14.00 12.58
C PRO A 32 46.55 14.50 11.36
N THR A 33 46.85 13.95 10.19
CA THR A 33 46.05 14.15 8.98
C THR A 33 44.69 13.53 9.23
N ILE A 34 43.69 14.36 9.54
CA ILE A 34 42.30 13.92 9.61
C ILE A 34 41.88 13.58 8.19
N ASP A 35 41.44 12.34 8.00
CA ASP A 35 40.86 11.89 6.73
C ASP A 35 39.53 12.64 6.51
N PRO A 36 39.41 13.49 5.48
CA PRO A 36 38.18 14.24 5.23
C PRO A 36 36.96 13.34 4.98
N GLU A 37 37.14 12.08 4.59
CA GLU A 37 36.04 11.10 4.44
C GLU A 37 35.45 10.65 5.79
N THR A 38 36.13 10.93 6.90
CA THR A 38 35.66 10.61 8.26
C THR A 38 34.96 11.76 8.97
N ILE A 39 35.01 12.97 8.40
CA ILE A 39 34.34 14.15 8.95
C ILE A 39 32.90 14.16 8.46
N LEU A 40 31.91 14.28 9.37
CA LEU A 40 30.50 14.34 9.02
C LEU A 40 30.01 15.80 8.91
N THR A 41 29.08 16.06 7.99
CA THR A 41 28.43 17.39 7.87
C THR A 41 27.37 17.62 8.94
N GLY A 42 26.85 16.53 9.52
CA GLY A 42 25.71 16.51 10.44
C GLY A 42 24.36 16.23 9.77
N GLN A 43 24.31 16.18 8.43
CA GLN A 43 23.13 15.73 7.69
C GLN A 43 22.97 14.22 7.85
N THR A 44 21.78 13.78 8.23
CA THR A 44 21.50 12.36 8.48
C THR A 44 20.10 11.96 8.03
N LYS A 45 19.91 10.67 7.77
CA LYS A 45 18.62 10.03 7.51
C LYS A 45 18.64 8.62 8.09
N THR A 46 17.59 8.24 8.81
CA THR A 46 17.46 6.90 9.40
C THR A 46 16.35 6.12 8.70
N TYR A 47 16.68 4.92 8.25
CA TYR A 47 15.74 3.95 7.68
C TYR A 47 15.49 2.82 8.67
N VAL A 48 14.26 2.30 8.72
CA VAL A 48 13.89 1.17 9.57
C VAL A 48 14.09 -0.13 8.80
N LEU A 49 14.78 -1.10 9.41
CA LEU A 49 14.93 -2.45 8.88
C LEU A 49 14.03 -3.39 9.68
N LYS A 50 12.96 -3.88 9.03
CA LYS A 50 11.97 -4.78 9.60
C LYS A 50 12.43 -6.24 9.45
N PRO A 51 12.02 -7.14 10.36
CA PRO A 51 12.32 -8.57 10.24
C PRO A 51 11.65 -9.16 9.00
N VAL A 52 12.34 -10.07 8.33
CA VAL A 52 11.79 -10.86 7.23
C VAL A 52 11.49 -12.27 7.73
N GLY A 53 10.27 -12.76 7.44
CA GLY A 53 9.77 -14.03 7.96
C GLY A 53 9.78 -14.06 9.50
N ASN A 54 10.26 -15.17 10.07
CA ASN A 54 10.35 -15.37 11.52
C ASN A 54 11.75 -15.09 12.09
N SER A 55 12.57 -14.27 11.41
CA SER A 55 13.95 -14.02 11.84
C SER A 55 14.02 -13.40 13.24
N GLY A 56 13.07 -12.54 13.59
CA GLY A 56 13.12 -11.69 14.78
C GLY A 56 14.23 -10.64 14.75
N ILE A 57 14.95 -10.51 13.63
CA ILE A 57 16.08 -9.60 13.47
C ILE A 57 15.56 -8.27 12.92
N SER A 58 15.81 -7.18 13.63
CA SER A 58 15.33 -5.85 13.25
C SER A 58 16.23 -4.74 13.76
N GLY A 59 16.13 -3.55 13.18
CA GLY A 59 16.92 -2.42 13.59
C GLY A 59 16.82 -1.24 12.64
N THR A 60 17.91 -0.50 12.47
CA THR A 60 17.95 0.71 11.63
C THR A 60 19.20 0.78 10.76
N ALA A 61 19.11 1.55 9.69
CA ALA A 61 20.25 1.99 8.89
C ALA A 61 20.32 3.52 8.94
N LEU A 62 21.37 4.06 9.56
CA LEU A 62 21.65 5.49 9.66
C LEU A 62 22.58 5.90 8.53
N LEU A 63 22.08 6.70 7.59
CA LEU A 63 22.83 7.34 6.53
C LEU A 63 23.29 8.72 7.02
N GLU A 64 24.57 9.02 6.88
CA GLU A 64 25.20 10.27 7.26
C GLU A 64 26.02 10.82 6.09
N GLU A 65 26.01 12.13 5.89
CA GLU A 65 26.83 12.79 4.88
C GLU A 65 28.22 13.13 5.45
N THR A 66 29.25 12.78 4.68
CA THR A 66 30.65 13.15 4.97
C THR A 66 31.01 14.52 4.38
N SER A 67 32.09 15.14 4.85
CA SER A 67 32.53 16.46 4.39
C SER A 67 32.95 16.51 2.92
N THR A 68 33.15 15.34 2.30
CA THR A 68 33.42 15.16 0.87
C THR A 68 32.16 14.93 0.04
N GLY A 69 30.97 14.88 0.67
CA GLY A 69 29.68 14.58 0.02
C GLY A 69 29.39 13.08 -0.16
N ASN A 70 30.28 12.21 0.33
CA ASN A 70 30.08 10.76 0.31
C ASN A 70 29.07 10.33 1.39
N SER A 71 28.50 9.15 1.21
CA SER A 71 27.57 8.52 2.14
C SER A 71 28.29 7.60 3.13
N LYS A 72 28.07 7.79 4.42
CA LYS A 72 28.39 6.80 5.46
C LYS A 72 27.09 6.14 5.93
N LEU A 73 26.98 4.83 5.78
CA LEU A 73 25.84 4.04 6.23
C LEU A 73 26.22 3.14 7.40
N THR A 74 25.55 3.34 8.52
CA THR A 74 25.69 2.53 9.73
C THR A 74 24.44 1.69 9.94
N ILE A 75 24.55 0.37 9.83
CA ILE A 75 23.46 -0.56 10.16
C ILE A 75 23.62 -1.00 11.61
N SER A 76 22.53 -0.96 12.37
CA SER A 76 22.46 -1.42 13.75
C SER A 76 21.24 -2.34 13.92
N LEU A 77 21.49 -3.63 14.15
CA LEU A 77 20.49 -4.68 14.31
C LEU A 77 20.49 -5.25 15.71
N THR A 78 19.32 -5.76 16.09
CA THR A 78 19.11 -6.57 17.29
C THR A 78 18.69 -7.98 16.89
N GLY A 79 19.03 -8.97 17.71
CA GLY A 79 18.66 -10.38 17.47
C GLY A 79 19.61 -11.15 16.55
N THR A 80 20.75 -10.56 16.15
CA THR A 80 21.73 -11.26 15.30
C THR A 80 22.41 -12.42 16.03
N PRO A 81 22.66 -13.57 15.37
CA PRO A 81 23.41 -14.67 15.95
C PRO A 81 24.86 -14.29 16.31
N ASN A 82 25.24 -14.50 17.57
CA ASN A 82 26.58 -14.18 18.06
C ASN A 82 27.67 -14.92 17.24
N GLY A 83 28.71 -14.19 16.81
CA GLY A 83 29.78 -14.71 15.96
C GLY A 83 29.42 -14.86 14.49
N GLY A 84 28.18 -14.52 14.10
CA GLY A 84 27.75 -14.48 12.70
C GLY A 84 28.40 -13.35 11.90
N SER A 85 28.35 -13.48 10.58
CA SER A 85 28.66 -12.42 9.63
C SER A 85 27.56 -12.39 8.59
N HIS A 86 26.84 -11.26 8.52
CA HIS A 86 25.60 -11.12 7.77
C HIS A 86 25.82 -10.13 6.62
N PRO A 87 26.03 -10.60 5.37
CA PRO A 87 26.17 -9.71 4.22
C PRO A 87 24.98 -8.76 4.12
N ALA A 88 25.26 -7.52 3.71
CA ALA A 88 24.24 -6.51 3.52
C ALA A 88 24.48 -5.77 2.20
N HIS A 89 23.41 -5.36 1.55
CA HIS A 89 23.47 -4.68 0.26
C HIS A 89 22.38 -3.63 0.15
N ILE A 90 22.66 -2.56 -0.60
CA ILE A 90 21.62 -1.73 -1.21
C ILE A 90 21.29 -2.35 -2.57
N HIS A 91 20.01 -2.55 -2.82
CA HIS A 91 19.46 -3.07 -4.07
C HIS A 91 18.68 -1.98 -4.82
N PHE A 92 18.48 -2.18 -6.12
CA PHE A 92 17.59 -1.38 -6.96
C PHE A 92 16.11 -1.71 -6.72
N ASN A 93 15.19 -0.79 -7.08
CA ASN A 93 13.72 -0.88 -6.97
C ASN A 93 13.24 -0.90 -5.50
N SER A 94 11.96 -1.20 -5.24
CA SER A 94 11.50 -1.48 -3.87
C SER A 94 11.78 -2.91 -3.45
N ALA A 95 11.76 -3.14 -2.14
CA ALA A 95 11.81 -4.45 -1.52
C ALA A 95 10.75 -5.44 -2.03
N ALA A 96 9.57 -4.94 -2.42
CA ALA A 96 8.46 -5.76 -2.91
C ALA A 96 8.66 -6.21 -4.37
N GLN A 97 9.32 -5.39 -5.20
CA GLN A 97 9.70 -5.75 -6.58
C GLN A 97 10.98 -6.57 -6.62
N GLY A 98 11.91 -6.28 -5.71
CA GLY A 98 13.26 -6.80 -5.72
C GLY A 98 14.13 -6.16 -6.81
N GLY A 99 15.42 -6.48 -6.81
CA GLY A 99 16.35 -5.95 -7.79
C GLY A 99 17.78 -6.45 -7.60
N GLY A 100 18.63 -6.12 -8.57
CA GLY A 100 20.07 -6.37 -8.48
C GLY A 100 20.73 -5.61 -7.32
N ILE A 101 21.95 -6.00 -6.97
CA ILE A 101 22.76 -5.27 -5.98
C ILE A 101 23.31 -4.01 -6.65
N ALA A 102 23.07 -2.86 -6.03
CA ALA A 102 23.63 -1.56 -6.41
C ALA A 102 24.92 -1.25 -5.64
N VAL A 103 24.90 -1.47 -4.32
CA VAL A 103 26.06 -1.20 -3.44
C VAL A 103 26.27 -2.38 -2.49
N SER A 104 27.47 -2.96 -2.54
CA SER A 104 27.91 -3.94 -1.55
C SER A 104 28.34 -3.25 -0.25
N LEU A 105 27.74 -3.66 0.87
CA LEU A 105 28.04 -3.10 2.19
C LEU A 105 28.95 -4.03 3.01
N THR A 106 29.64 -3.46 4.00
CA THR A 106 30.32 -4.24 5.02
C THR A 106 29.32 -5.16 5.73
N PRO A 107 29.59 -6.47 5.86
CA PRO A 107 28.70 -7.39 6.57
C PRO A 107 28.43 -6.96 8.01
N VAL A 108 27.18 -7.08 8.45
CA VAL A 108 26.79 -6.85 9.85
C VAL A 108 27.45 -7.91 10.74
N ASN A 109 28.17 -7.45 11.75
CA ASN A 109 28.81 -8.33 12.72
C ASN A 109 27.74 -8.92 13.65
N GLY A 110 27.60 -10.24 13.69
CA GLY A 110 26.55 -10.92 14.43
C GLY A 110 26.65 -10.76 15.96
N THR A 111 27.85 -10.50 16.50
CA THR A 111 28.07 -10.24 17.93
C THR A 111 27.63 -8.85 18.35
N THR A 112 27.93 -7.83 17.54
CA THR A 112 27.61 -6.43 17.89
C THR A 112 26.30 -5.95 17.28
N GLY A 113 25.83 -6.59 16.22
CA GLY A 113 24.71 -6.14 15.40
C GLY A 113 25.05 -4.96 14.49
N ILE A 114 26.33 -4.57 14.37
CA ILE A 114 26.73 -3.32 13.73
C ILE A 114 27.54 -3.58 12.45
N SER A 115 27.32 -2.75 11.42
CA SER A 115 28.25 -2.52 10.31
C SER A 115 28.33 -1.05 9.94
N GLU A 116 29.47 -0.63 9.40
CA GLU A 116 29.68 0.71 8.83
C GLU A 116 30.27 0.58 7.42
N THR A 117 29.75 1.35 6.48
CA THR A 117 30.24 1.43 5.10
C THR A 117 30.25 2.87 4.64
N THR A 118 31.39 3.37 4.14
CA THR A 118 31.47 4.66 3.43
C THR A 118 31.57 4.39 1.93
N PHE A 119 30.72 5.02 1.14
CA PHE A 119 30.69 4.83 -0.31
C PHE A 119 30.34 6.13 -1.05
N SER A 120 30.79 6.20 -2.30
CA SER A 120 30.56 7.32 -3.22
C SER A 120 30.25 6.85 -4.65
N LYS A 121 30.12 5.54 -4.83
CA LYS A 121 29.81 4.87 -6.09
C LYS A 121 29.09 3.55 -5.84
N GLU A 122 28.32 3.14 -6.84
CA GLU A 122 27.78 1.81 -6.99
C GLU A 122 28.88 0.80 -7.37
N ASP A 123 28.54 -0.49 -7.29
CA ASP A 123 29.46 -1.60 -7.58
C ASP A 123 29.95 -1.61 -9.04
N ASP A 124 29.17 -1.03 -9.97
CA ASP A 124 29.55 -0.87 -11.38
C ASP A 124 30.45 0.36 -11.65
N GLY A 125 30.69 1.19 -10.63
CA GLY A 125 31.49 2.40 -10.70
C GLY A 125 30.69 3.69 -10.93
N THR A 126 29.37 3.62 -11.11
CA THR A 126 28.49 4.79 -11.22
C THR A 126 28.57 5.62 -9.94
N PRO A 127 28.90 6.92 -10.00
CA PRO A 127 28.93 7.78 -8.81
C PRO A 127 27.56 7.92 -8.16
N ILE A 128 27.52 7.89 -6.82
CA ILE A 128 26.30 8.12 -6.03
C ILE A 128 26.64 8.98 -4.81
N SER A 129 26.01 10.15 -4.71
CA SER A 129 26.19 11.08 -3.60
C SER A 129 25.19 10.81 -2.46
N PHE A 130 25.40 11.46 -1.31
CA PHE A 130 24.42 11.44 -0.22
C PHE A 130 23.02 11.87 -0.68
N SER A 131 22.92 12.96 -1.45
CA SER A 131 21.62 13.43 -1.99
C SER A 131 20.98 12.43 -2.94
N ASP A 132 21.78 11.68 -3.71
CA ASP A 132 21.25 10.66 -4.61
C ASP A 132 20.68 9.48 -3.82
N VAL A 133 21.32 9.06 -2.73
CA VAL A 133 20.80 7.99 -1.84
C VAL A 133 19.45 8.39 -1.21
N LEU A 134 19.26 9.67 -0.86
CA LEU A 134 17.99 10.16 -0.31
C LEU A 134 16.82 10.12 -1.31
N ALA A 135 17.10 10.14 -2.62
CA ALA A 135 16.09 10.05 -3.67
C ALA A 135 16.08 8.68 -4.37
N TYR A 136 16.91 7.75 -3.90
CA TYR A 136 17.19 6.51 -4.60
C TYR A 136 15.97 5.61 -4.68
N ASP A 137 15.79 4.93 -5.80
CA ASP A 137 14.84 3.83 -5.93
C ASP A 137 15.54 2.54 -5.50
N GLY A 138 15.55 2.32 -4.17
CA GLY A 138 16.23 1.16 -3.61
C GLY A 138 15.68 0.66 -2.30
N TYR A 139 16.28 -0.42 -1.82
CA TYR A 139 16.03 -1.01 -0.52
C TYR A 139 17.31 -1.67 0.03
N ILE A 140 17.36 -1.85 1.35
CA ILE A 140 18.45 -2.54 2.03
C ILE A 140 18.00 -3.96 2.38
N ASN A 141 18.85 -4.93 2.07
CA ASN A 141 18.75 -6.30 2.57
C ASN A 141 19.90 -6.61 3.51
N VAL A 142 19.62 -7.42 4.53
CA VAL A 142 20.62 -8.11 5.34
C VAL A 142 20.34 -9.61 5.28
N HIS A 143 21.37 -10.38 4.91
CA HIS A 143 21.27 -11.81 4.65
C HIS A 143 21.72 -12.66 5.84
N LEU A 144 21.29 -13.92 5.88
CA LEU A 144 21.63 -14.81 6.98
C LEU A 144 23.13 -15.08 7.06
N SER A 145 23.80 -15.39 5.94
CA SER A 145 25.25 -15.60 5.90
C SER A 145 25.81 -15.53 4.48
N ALA A 146 27.14 -15.46 4.33
CA ALA A 146 27.79 -15.54 3.02
C ALA A 146 27.54 -16.86 2.27
N THR A 147 27.21 -17.94 2.98
CA THR A 147 26.85 -19.24 2.39
C THR A 147 25.34 -19.42 2.17
N ASP A 148 24.53 -18.50 2.68
CA ASP A 148 23.07 -18.47 2.52
C ASP A 148 22.61 -17.03 2.30
N LEU A 149 22.86 -16.53 1.09
CA LEU A 149 22.41 -15.22 0.63
C LEU A 149 20.93 -15.22 0.23
N ALA A 150 20.32 -16.38 -0.02
CA ALA A 150 18.90 -16.44 -0.37
C ALA A 150 18.01 -16.08 0.83
N THR A 151 18.45 -16.43 2.05
CA THR A 151 17.72 -16.09 3.27
C THR A 151 18.00 -14.65 3.68
N VAL A 152 17.03 -13.75 3.46
CA VAL A 152 17.02 -12.39 4.02
C VAL A 152 16.48 -12.42 5.44
N VAL A 153 17.15 -11.73 6.37
CA VAL A 153 16.76 -11.67 7.78
C VAL A 153 16.21 -10.33 8.22
N ALA A 154 16.62 -9.24 7.57
CA ALA A 154 16.07 -7.90 7.79
C ALA A 154 16.06 -7.12 6.47
N GLN A 155 15.05 -6.28 6.28
CA GLN A 155 14.83 -5.53 5.04
C GLN A 155 14.16 -4.19 5.31
N GLY A 156 14.48 -3.18 4.51
CA GLY A 156 13.79 -1.89 4.54
C GLY A 156 13.97 -1.09 3.26
N ASP A 157 12.88 -0.51 2.77
CA ASP A 157 12.91 0.45 1.65
C ASP A 157 13.67 1.72 2.04
N ILE A 158 14.36 2.33 1.08
CA ILE A 158 15.10 3.59 1.25
C ILE A 158 14.72 4.60 0.17
N GLY A 159 15.15 5.84 0.38
CA GLY A 159 14.97 6.94 -0.57
C GLY A 159 13.51 7.12 -0.99
N SER A 160 13.27 7.07 -2.31
CA SER A 160 11.95 7.29 -2.90
C SER A 160 10.91 6.22 -2.54
N ASN A 161 11.35 5.05 -2.06
CA ASN A 161 10.49 3.96 -1.63
C ASN A 161 10.04 4.07 -0.17
N GLU A 162 10.54 5.03 0.60
CA GLU A 162 10.07 5.18 1.98
C GLU A 162 8.56 5.43 2.05
N LEU A 163 7.92 4.90 3.09
CA LEU A 163 6.52 5.15 3.36
C LEU A 163 6.35 6.54 3.99
N THR A 164 5.35 7.29 3.56
CA THR A 164 5.01 8.61 4.13
C THR A 164 4.32 8.48 5.49
N GLY A 165 3.72 7.30 5.75
CA GLY A 165 2.85 7.03 6.89
C GLY A 165 1.36 7.21 6.58
N THR A 166 1.02 7.79 5.42
CA THR A 166 -0.35 7.80 4.91
C THR A 166 -0.73 6.40 4.44
N SER A 167 -1.93 5.93 4.78
CA SER A 167 -2.44 4.65 4.31
C SER A 167 -3.96 4.62 4.20
N LYS A 168 -4.44 3.67 3.40
CA LYS A 168 -5.86 3.37 3.23
C LYS A 168 -6.07 1.86 3.22
N THR A 169 -7.04 1.38 3.97
CA THR A 169 -7.38 -0.04 4.09
C THR A 169 -8.81 -0.29 3.62
N TYR A 170 -9.00 -1.37 2.86
CA TYR A 170 -10.30 -1.84 2.38
C TYR A 170 -10.52 -3.29 2.82
N THR A 171 -11.73 -3.60 3.28
CA THR A 171 -12.12 -4.96 3.68
C THR A 171 -12.28 -5.85 2.45
N LEU A 172 -11.77 -7.08 2.54
CA LEU A 172 -12.00 -8.16 1.58
C LEU A 172 -12.88 -9.24 2.24
N ASN A 173 -14.16 -9.24 1.89
CA ASN A 173 -15.15 -10.16 2.42
C ASN A 173 -15.02 -11.55 1.81
N SER A 174 -15.46 -12.57 2.55
CA SER A 174 -15.51 -13.94 2.05
C SER A 174 -16.52 -14.11 0.92
N VAL A 175 -16.19 -14.97 -0.04
CA VAL A 175 -17.08 -15.29 -1.18
C VAL A 175 -17.37 -16.79 -1.26
N ALA A 176 -16.48 -17.60 -1.86
CA ALA A 176 -16.71 -19.03 -2.00
C ALA A 176 -16.47 -19.84 -0.72
N ASP A 177 -15.59 -19.35 0.15
CA ASP A 177 -15.27 -19.98 1.44
C ASP A 177 -15.49 -18.99 2.58
N PRO A 178 -16.45 -19.22 3.49
CA PRO A 178 -16.75 -18.31 4.59
C PRO A 178 -15.60 -18.16 5.60
N SER A 179 -14.60 -19.03 5.56
CA SER A 179 -13.41 -18.94 6.41
C SER A 179 -12.30 -18.04 5.84
N ILE A 180 -12.40 -17.64 4.55
CA ILE A 180 -11.39 -16.82 3.88
C ILE A 180 -11.86 -15.38 3.80
N SER A 181 -11.25 -14.50 4.58
CA SER A 181 -11.52 -13.06 4.56
C SER A 181 -10.31 -12.27 5.09
N GLY A 182 -10.30 -10.97 4.84
CA GLY A 182 -9.25 -10.11 5.37
C GLY A 182 -9.35 -8.69 4.82
N GLU A 183 -8.22 -8.12 4.44
CA GLU A 183 -8.11 -6.73 4.00
C GLU A 183 -6.97 -6.52 3.01
N ILE A 184 -7.05 -5.41 2.28
CA ILE A 184 -5.95 -4.85 1.50
C ILE A 184 -5.64 -3.46 2.03
N THR A 185 -4.36 -3.19 2.30
CA THR A 185 -3.86 -1.89 2.73
C THR A 185 -2.93 -1.31 1.68
N PHE A 186 -3.15 -0.07 1.30
CA PHE A 186 -2.25 0.72 0.46
C PHE A 186 -1.52 1.72 1.35
N GLU A 187 -0.19 1.67 1.38
CA GLU A 187 0.67 2.61 2.11
C GLU A 187 1.38 3.51 1.10
N GLU A 188 1.20 4.82 1.19
CA GLU A 188 1.78 5.80 0.27
C GLU A 188 3.32 5.85 0.43
N ARG A 189 4.02 5.84 -0.71
CA ARG A 189 5.47 6.02 -0.80
C ARG A 189 5.82 7.47 -1.16
N ILE A 190 7.04 7.89 -0.83
CA ILE A 190 7.54 9.25 -1.18
C ILE A 190 7.47 9.53 -2.69
N ASN A 191 7.60 8.50 -3.54
CA ASN A 191 7.47 8.63 -4.98
C ASN A 191 6.03 8.79 -5.51
N GLY A 192 5.02 8.83 -4.64
CA GLY A 192 3.60 8.99 -4.99
C GLY A 192 2.88 7.69 -5.35
N PHE A 193 3.59 6.56 -5.48
CA PHE A 193 2.98 5.25 -5.62
C PHE A 193 2.70 4.62 -4.24
N ALA A 194 2.17 3.42 -4.21
CA ALA A 194 1.83 2.72 -2.98
C ALA A 194 2.55 1.37 -2.86
N LEU A 195 2.72 0.93 -1.61
CA LEU A 195 2.88 -0.49 -1.28
C LEU A 195 1.50 -1.05 -0.97
N ALA A 196 1.00 -1.94 -1.82
CA ALA A 196 -0.22 -2.70 -1.59
C ALA A 196 0.10 -3.97 -0.78
N THR A 197 -0.53 -4.15 0.37
CA THR A 197 -0.41 -5.35 1.22
C THR A 197 -1.77 -6.00 1.39
N ILE A 198 -1.94 -7.22 0.87
CA ILE A 198 -3.12 -8.06 1.13
C ILE A 198 -2.81 -8.96 2.31
N SER A 199 -3.74 -9.04 3.26
CA SER A 199 -3.69 -9.91 4.44
C SER A 199 -4.99 -10.67 4.56
N LEU A 200 -4.95 -11.98 4.29
CA LEU A 200 -6.10 -12.89 4.39
C LEU A 200 -5.89 -13.91 5.50
N THR A 201 -6.99 -14.31 6.11
CA THR A 201 -7.06 -15.46 7.02
C THR A 201 -7.71 -16.65 6.31
N GLY A 202 -7.49 -17.87 6.80
CA GLY A 202 -8.15 -19.08 6.30
C GLY A 202 -7.66 -19.60 4.94
N THR A 203 -6.61 -19.01 4.36
CA THR A 203 -6.09 -19.46 3.05
C THR A 203 -5.52 -20.89 3.11
N PRO A 204 -5.67 -21.71 2.04
CA PRO A 204 -5.09 -23.04 1.98
C PRO A 204 -3.56 -23.04 2.02
N ASP A 205 -2.97 -23.77 2.97
CA ASP A 205 -1.51 -23.88 3.15
C ASP A 205 -0.80 -24.35 1.88
N GLY A 206 0.30 -23.68 1.51
CA GLY A 206 1.05 -23.92 0.28
C GLY A 206 0.39 -23.42 -1.00
N GLY A 207 -0.80 -22.81 -0.89
CA GLY A 207 -1.51 -22.20 -2.02
C GLY A 207 -0.83 -20.96 -2.59
N SER A 208 -1.22 -20.60 -3.81
CA SER A 208 -0.88 -19.32 -4.43
C SER A 208 -2.15 -18.77 -5.08
N HIS A 209 -2.59 -17.61 -4.61
CA HIS A 209 -3.90 -17.05 -4.90
C HIS A 209 -3.73 -15.74 -5.69
N PRO A 210 -3.93 -15.76 -7.03
CA PRO A 210 -3.88 -14.54 -7.83
C PRO A 210 -4.86 -13.49 -7.31
N ALA A 211 -4.48 -12.22 -7.41
CA ALA A 211 -5.33 -11.11 -6.99
C ALA A 211 -5.22 -9.96 -7.98
N HIS A 212 -6.36 -9.27 -8.20
CA HIS A 212 -6.45 -8.22 -9.21
C HIS A 212 -7.33 -7.07 -8.71
N ILE A 213 -7.05 -5.86 -9.20
CA ILE A 213 -8.06 -4.79 -9.29
C ILE A 213 -8.85 -5.01 -10.59
N HIS A 214 -10.16 -5.00 -10.48
CA HIS A 214 -11.09 -5.02 -11.61
C HIS A 214 -11.85 -3.69 -11.70
N ALA A 215 -12.30 -3.32 -12.90
CA ALA A 215 -13.11 -2.13 -13.14
C ALA A 215 -14.57 -2.25 -12.63
N ASN A 216 -15.18 -1.10 -12.35
CA ASN A 216 -16.53 -0.93 -11.78
C ASN A 216 -16.62 -1.45 -10.32
N SER A 217 -17.83 -1.59 -9.77
CA SER A 217 -18.01 -2.33 -8.51
C SER A 217 -18.08 -3.84 -8.73
N ALA A 218 -17.85 -4.59 -7.66
CA ALA A 218 -18.02 -6.03 -7.64
C ALA A 218 -19.40 -6.52 -8.11
N ALA A 219 -20.45 -5.74 -7.82
CA ALA A 219 -21.82 -6.08 -8.21
C ALA A 219 -22.10 -5.91 -9.72
N ILE A 220 -21.30 -5.08 -10.41
CA ILE A 220 -21.37 -4.89 -11.88
C ILE A 220 -20.38 -5.82 -12.59
N GLY A 221 -19.20 -6.00 -12.00
CA GLY A 221 -18.07 -6.68 -12.62
C GLY A 221 -17.35 -5.82 -13.67
N GLY A 222 -16.20 -6.31 -14.15
CA GLY A 222 -15.35 -5.60 -15.10
C GLY A 222 -14.07 -6.35 -15.42
N GLY A 223 -13.33 -5.83 -16.41
CA GLY A 223 -12.01 -6.32 -16.78
C GLY A 223 -10.98 -6.10 -15.67
N ILE A 224 -9.82 -6.74 -15.80
CA ILE A 224 -8.67 -6.52 -14.91
C ILE A 224 -8.00 -5.19 -15.31
N GLU A 225 -7.72 -4.37 -14.30
CA GLU A 225 -6.99 -3.09 -14.44
C GLU A 225 -5.57 -3.17 -13.84
N PHE A 226 -5.35 -4.03 -12.83
CA PHE A 226 -4.05 -4.19 -12.20
C PHE A 226 -3.89 -5.59 -11.59
N THR A 227 -2.73 -6.22 -11.79
CA THR A 227 -2.41 -7.53 -11.21
C THR A 227 -1.42 -7.42 -10.04
N PHE A 228 -1.83 -7.92 -8.88
CA PHE A 228 -0.99 -7.99 -7.69
C PHE A 228 -0.10 -9.25 -7.66
N ASN A 229 0.92 -9.23 -6.79
CA ASN A 229 1.59 -10.46 -6.37
C ASN A 229 0.56 -11.44 -5.81
N PRO A 230 0.61 -12.74 -6.16
CA PRO A 230 -0.31 -13.72 -5.60
C PRO A 230 -0.20 -13.77 -4.06
N VAL A 231 -1.33 -13.90 -3.38
CA VAL A 231 -1.37 -14.14 -1.93
C VAL A 231 -0.79 -15.52 -1.66
N ASN A 232 0.22 -15.57 -0.80
CA ASN A 232 0.82 -16.82 -0.35
C ASN A 232 -0.14 -17.52 0.62
N GLY A 233 -0.59 -18.73 0.28
CA GLY A 233 -1.60 -19.45 1.06
C GLY A 233 -1.13 -19.97 2.42
N THR A 234 0.18 -20.05 2.66
CA THR A 234 0.71 -20.39 4.00
C THR A 234 0.65 -19.19 4.94
N THR A 235 0.98 -18.00 4.44
CA THR A 235 1.06 -16.78 5.28
C THR A 235 -0.20 -15.93 5.23
N GLY A 236 -1.04 -16.11 4.20
CA GLY A 236 -2.15 -15.24 3.88
C GLY A 236 -1.73 -13.87 3.35
N MET A 237 -0.45 -13.65 3.03
CA MET A 237 0.08 -12.33 2.71
C MET A 237 0.45 -12.18 1.22
N SER A 238 0.22 -11.00 0.68
CA SER A 238 0.85 -10.49 -0.55
C SER A 238 1.36 -9.06 -0.31
N LYS A 239 2.44 -8.69 -0.98
CA LYS A 239 2.98 -7.33 -1.04
C LYS A 239 3.32 -6.98 -2.48
N THR A 240 2.81 -5.87 -2.99
CA THR A 240 3.02 -5.43 -4.38
C THR A 240 3.34 -3.94 -4.40
N ASP A 241 4.32 -3.55 -5.19
CA ASP A 241 4.56 -2.14 -5.50
C ASP A 241 3.63 -1.72 -6.64
N THR A 242 2.88 -0.62 -6.49
CA THR A 242 1.86 -0.25 -7.47
C THR A 242 2.42 0.50 -8.69
N ARG A 243 3.74 0.67 -8.81
CA ARG A 243 4.37 1.27 -10.00
C ARG A 243 4.18 0.48 -11.29
N GLU A 244 4.04 -0.84 -11.19
CA GLU A 244 3.89 -1.72 -12.33
C GLU A 244 3.11 -2.96 -11.89
N GLY A 245 2.06 -3.29 -12.64
CA GLY A 245 1.36 -4.56 -12.47
C GLY A 245 2.25 -5.73 -12.89
N ILE A 246 1.93 -6.95 -12.45
CA ILE A 246 2.77 -8.11 -12.78
C ILE A 246 2.63 -8.54 -14.25
N MET A 247 1.53 -8.17 -14.90
CA MET A 247 1.34 -8.47 -16.31
C MET A 247 1.93 -7.37 -17.19
N ASP A 248 2.58 -7.80 -18.28
CA ASP A 248 3.23 -6.89 -19.24
C ASP A 248 2.22 -5.90 -19.84
N GLY A 249 2.54 -4.61 -19.75
CA GLY A 249 1.70 -3.52 -20.26
C GLY A 249 0.59 -3.05 -19.32
N GLU A 250 0.56 -3.50 -18.06
CA GLU A 250 -0.29 -2.89 -17.03
C GLU A 250 0.33 -1.59 -16.50
N ASP A 251 -0.41 -0.49 -16.62
CA ASP A 251 -0.01 0.79 -16.04
C ASP A 251 -0.05 0.72 -14.50
N GLY A 252 0.88 1.42 -13.86
CA GLY A 252 0.88 1.57 -12.42
C GLY A 252 -0.24 2.48 -11.91
N PHE A 253 -0.52 2.37 -10.61
CA PHE A 253 -1.44 3.27 -9.89
C PHE A 253 -0.70 4.06 -8.83
N THR A 254 -0.80 5.38 -8.89
CA THR A 254 -0.41 6.26 -7.77
C THR A 254 -1.34 6.05 -6.58
N TYR A 255 -0.90 6.48 -5.39
CA TYR A 255 -1.71 6.39 -4.18
C TYR A 255 -3.03 7.17 -4.33
N GLU A 256 -2.98 8.37 -4.91
CA GLU A 256 -4.17 9.17 -5.18
C GLU A 256 -5.13 8.52 -6.18
N GLU A 257 -4.62 7.91 -7.25
CA GLU A 257 -5.45 7.20 -8.22
C GLU A 257 -6.18 6.00 -7.59
N ILE A 258 -5.54 5.31 -6.63
CA ILE A 258 -6.18 4.19 -5.90
C ILE A 258 -7.36 4.68 -5.06
N LEU A 259 -7.31 5.90 -4.51
CA LEU A 259 -8.42 6.45 -3.73
C LEU A 259 -9.62 6.81 -4.60
N GLU A 260 -9.40 7.06 -5.89
CA GLU A 260 -10.44 7.49 -6.84
C GLU A 260 -10.89 6.38 -7.78
N VAL A 261 -10.17 5.26 -7.85
CA VAL A 261 -10.47 4.18 -8.80
C VAL A 261 -11.92 3.71 -8.65
N ASP A 262 -12.61 3.60 -9.78
CA ASP A 262 -13.87 2.86 -9.87
C ASP A 262 -13.54 1.38 -10.03
N GLY A 263 -13.18 0.74 -8.91
CA GLY A 263 -12.72 -0.63 -8.92
C GLY A 263 -13.10 -1.46 -7.70
N TYR A 264 -12.78 -2.74 -7.80
CA TYR A 264 -12.89 -3.72 -6.73
C TYR A 264 -11.75 -4.73 -6.82
N VAL A 265 -11.37 -5.30 -5.69
CA VAL A 265 -10.33 -6.33 -5.61
C VAL A 265 -10.98 -7.71 -5.55
N ASN A 266 -10.45 -8.63 -6.36
CA ASN A 266 -10.71 -10.06 -6.26
C ASN A 266 -9.45 -10.80 -5.84
N VAL A 267 -9.63 -11.84 -5.02
CA VAL A 267 -8.62 -12.86 -4.78
C VAL A 267 -9.20 -14.21 -5.23
N HIS A 268 -8.48 -14.91 -6.10
CA HIS A 268 -8.89 -16.15 -6.73
C HIS A 268 -8.39 -17.37 -5.96
N LEU A 269 -9.06 -18.52 -6.10
CA LEU A 269 -8.66 -19.76 -5.42
C LEU A 269 -7.28 -20.24 -5.89
N SER A 270 -6.99 -20.21 -7.19
CA SER A 270 -5.67 -20.55 -7.73
C SER A 270 -5.53 -20.09 -9.18
N ALA A 271 -4.32 -20.15 -9.74
CA ALA A 271 -4.10 -19.91 -11.17
C ALA A 271 -4.82 -20.91 -12.09
N ASP A 272 -5.07 -22.14 -11.61
CA ASP A 272 -5.81 -23.18 -12.35
C ASP A 272 -7.34 -23.05 -12.19
N ASP A 273 -7.79 -22.26 -11.21
CA ASP A 273 -9.20 -21.98 -10.93
C ASP A 273 -9.42 -20.50 -10.62
N LEU A 274 -9.30 -19.68 -11.68
CA LEU A 274 -9.60 -18.24 -11.62
C LEU A 274 -11.11 -17.97 -11.53
N GLY A 275 -11.97 -18.97 -11.78
CA GLY A 275 -13.42 -18.78 -11.69
C GLY A 275 -13.92 -18.70 -10.23
N THR A 276 -13.20 -19.36 -9.31
CA THR A 276 -13.54 -19.35 -7.90
C THR A 276 -12.91 -18.15 -7.18
N ILE A 277 -13.74 -17.19 -6.77
CA ILE A 277 -13.32 -16.05 -5.93
C ILE A 277 -13.40 -16.44 -4.46
N VAL A 278 -12.32 -16.24 -3.71
CA VAL A 278 -12.26 -16.57 -2.28
C VAL A 278 -12.45 -15.35 -1.39
N ALA A 279 -11.98 -14.18 -1.81
CA ALA A 279 -12.20 -12.91 -1.12
C ALA A 279 -12.41 -11.76 -2.12
N GLN A 280 -13.26 -10.80 -1.77
CA GLN A 280 -13.64 -9.68 -2.64
C GLN A 280 -13.97 -8.41 -1.85
N GLY A 281 -13.62 -7.24 -2.38
CA GLY A 281 -14.00 -5.96 -1.78
C GLY A 281 -13.93 -4.79 -2.76
N ASP A 282 -14.92 -3.90 -2.69
CA ASP A 282 -14.92 -2.64 -3.42
C ASP A 282 -13.84 -1.68 -2.88
N ILE A 283 -13.18 -0.92 -3.75
CA ILE A 283 -12.13 0.03 -3.40
C ILE A 283 -12.37 1.41 -4.03
N GLY A 284 -11.55 2.39 -3.64
CA GLY A 284 -11.59 3.75 -4.21
C GLY A 284 -12.98 4.37 -4.13
N SER A 285 -13.48 4.82 -5.27
CA SER A 285 -14.78 5.50 -5.38
C SER A 285 -15.99 4.58 -5.12
N ASN A 286 -15.79 3.26 -5.09
CA ASN A 286 -16.81 2.29 -4.73
C ASN A 286 -16.92 2.06 -3.22
N GLU A 287 -16.00 2.55 -2.40
CA GLU A 287 -16.11 2.40 -0.95
C GLU A 287 -17.45 2.94 -0.42
N LEU A 288 -18.01 2.29 0.59
CA LEU A 288 -19.23 2.76 1.26
C LEU A 288 -18.90 3.90 2.22
N THR A 289 -19.76 4.94 2.25
CA THR A 289 -19.61 6.07 3.19
C THR A 289 -20.04 5.70 4.62
N GLY A 290 -20.75 4.59 4.78
CA GLY A 290 -21.44 4.19 6.01
C GLY A 290 -22.84 4.80 6.18
N THR A 291 -23.25 5.71 5.28
CA THR A 291 -24.64 6.20 5.23
C THR A 291 -25.52 5.14 4.55
N SER A 292 -26.66 4.82 5.17
CA SER A 292 -27.62 3.88 4.59
C SER A 292 -29.07 4.18 4.94
N ILE A 293 -29.99 3.61 4.16
CA ILE A 293 -31.43 3.61 4.41
C ILE A 293 -32.01 2.23 4.10
N THR A 294 -32.97 1.79 4.90
CA THR A 294 -33.60 0.48 4.76
C THR A 294 -35.12 0.64 4.65
N TYR A 295 -35.72 -0.09 3.71
CA TYR A 295 -37.15 -0.12 3.47
C TYR A 295 -37.68 -1.55 3.63
N PRO A 296 -38.78 -1.76 4.38
CA PRO A 296 -39.38 -3.08 4.55
C PRO A 296 -40.07 -3.55 3.27
N LEU A 297 -39.91 -4.83 2.96
CA LEU A 297 -40.60 -5.55 1.89
C LEU A 297 -41.60 -6.53 2.53
N ASN A 298 -42.87 -6.14 2.54
CA ASN A 298 -43.95 -6.92 3.10
C ASN A 298 -44.30 -8.13 2.22
N SER A 299 -44.81 -9.19 2.84
CA SER A 299 -45.33 -10.35 2.11
C SER A 299 -46.57 -9.98 1.30
N VAL A 300 -46.68 -10.55 0.09
CA VAL A 300 -47.82 -10.32 -0.82
C VAL A 300 -48.55 -11.63 -1.14
N ALA A 301 -48.11 -12.37 -2.17
CA ALA A 301 -48.78 -13.60 -2.56
C ALA A 301 -48.39 -14.81 -1.70
N VAL A 302 -47.21 -14.76 -1.07
CA VAL A 302 -46.67 -15.85 -0.26
C VAL A 302 -46.42 -15.33 1.17
N PRO A 303 -47.28 -15.66 2.15
CA PRO A 303 -47.21 -15.09 3.50
C PRO A 303 -45.89 -15.33 4.24
N SER A 304 -45.13 -16.36 3.86
CA SER A 304 -43.83 -16.68 4.46
C SER A 304 -42.66 -15.93 3.86
N ILE A 305 -42.85 -15.18 2.76
CA ILE A 305 -41.79 -14.43 2.09
C ILE A 305 -41.91 -12.95 2.44
N SER A 306 -40.92 -12.42 3.15
CA SER A 306 -40.81 -11.00 3.50
C SER A 306 -39.36 -10.65 3.81
N GLY A 307 -39.04 -9.37 3.84
CA GLY A 307 -37.71 -8.91 4.20
C GLY A 307 -37.56 -7.42 4.05
N GLU A 308 -36.44 -6.99 3.49
CA GLU A 308 -36.09 -5.58 3.35
C GLU A 308 -35.16 -5.34 2.16
N ILE A 309 -35.07 -4.08 1.76
CA ILE A 309 -34.04 -3.58 0.85
C ILE A 309 -33.27 -2.46 1.56
N THR A 310 -31.95 -2.57 1.57
CA THR A 310 -31.05 -1.55 2.10
C THR A 310 -30.29 -0.91 0.95
N PHE A 311 -30.23 0.42 0.95
CA PHE A 311 -29.36 1.19 0.06
C PHE A 311 -28.23 1.79 0.90
N GLU A 312 -27.00 1.57 0.49
CA GLU A 312 -25.79 2.09 1.13
C GLU A 312 -25.09 3.05 0.18
N GLU A 313 -24.81 4.27 0.63
CA GLU A 313 -24.17 5.29 -0.19
C GLU A 313 -22.69 4.95 -0.44
N ARG A 314 -22.27 5.05 -1.70
CA ARG A 314 -20.87 4.93 -2.12
C ARG A 314 -20.20 6.31 -2.17
N MET A 315 -18.88 6.34 -2.10
CA MET A 315 -18.08 7.57 -2.20
C MET A 315 -18.32 8.34 -3.51
N ASN A 316 -18.65 7.64 -4.60
CA ASN A 316 -19.05 8.27 -5.88
C ASN A 316 -20.51 8.81 -5.91
N GLY A 317 -21.26 8.72 -4.82
CA GLY A 317 -22.63 9.23 -4.68
C GLY A 317 -23.73 8.31 -5.21
N PHE A 318 -23.39 7.17 -5.83
CA PHE A 318 -24.36 6.11 -6.13
C PHE A 318 -24.61 5.24 -4.90
N ALA A 319 -25.41 4.17 -5.06
CA ALA A 319 -25.72 3.28 -3.95
C ALA A 319 -25.51 1.80 -4.31
N LEU A 320 -25.06 1.04 -3.32
CA LEU A 320 -25.18 -0.40 -3.31
C LEU A 320 -26.56 -0.76 -2.74
N ALA A 321 -27.37 -1.48 -3.52
CA ALA A 321 -28.68 -1.96 -3.13
C ALA A 321 -28.60 -3.44 -2.75
N THR A 322 -28.97 -3.78 -1.52
CA THR A 322 -29.00 -5.15 -1.01
C THR A 322 -30.43 -5.51 -0.62
N ILE A 323 -31.04 -6.47 -1.31
CA ILE A 323 -32.33 -7.05 -0.93
C ILE A 323 -32.04 -8.29 -0.10
N THR A 324 -32.66 -8.38 1.08
CA THR A 324 -32.64 -9.59 1.92
C THR A 324 -34.06 -10.05 2.16
N LEU A 325 -34.40 -11.25 1.69
CA LEU A 325 -35.68 -11.91 1.92
C LEU A 325 -35.49 -13.17 2.76
N THR A 326 -36.52 -13.48 3.53
CA THR A 326 -36.64 -14.74 4.27
C THR A 326 -37.73 -15.60 3.64
N GLY A 327 -37.63 -16.93 3.80
CA GLY A 327 -38.66 -17.87 3.34
C GLY A 327 -38.72 -18.09 1.82
N THR A 328 -37.72 -17.62 1.07
CA THR A 328 -37.59 -17.90 -0.37
C THR A 328 -37.38 -19.40 -0.62
N PRO A 329 -37.96 -19.97 -1.69
CA PRO A 329 -37.60 -21.30 -2.16
C PRO A 329 -36.09 -21.37 -2.45
N SER A 330 -35.43 -22.47 -2.07
CA SER A 330 -33.97 -22.59 -2.22
C SER A 330 -33.53 -22.65 -3.69
N ASP A 331 -34.43 -23.02 -4.59
CA ASP A 331 -34.24 -23.03 -6.03
C ASP A 331 -34.79 -21.76 -6.67
N GLY A 332 -34.10 -21.30 -7.72
CA GLY A 332 -34.58 -20.23 -8.58
C GLY A 332 -34.00 -18.85 -8.27
N MET A 333 -34.38 -17.93 -9.15
CA MET A 333 -34.00 -16.53 -9.15
C MET A 333 -35.29 -15.72 -9.13
N HIS A 334 -35.37 -14.74 -8.26
CA HIS A 334 -36.56 -13.90 -8.07
C HIS A 334 -36.26 -12.49 -8.60
N PRO A 335 -36.72 -12.13 -9.81
CA PRO A 335 -36.51 -10.79 -10.36
C PRO A 335 -37.05 -9.72 -9.41
N ALA A 336 -36.38 -8.57 -9.38
CA ALA A 336 -36.81 -7.45 -8.54
C ALA A 336 -36.64 -6.12 -9.27
N HIS A 337 -37.54 -5.19 -9.00
CA HIS A 337 -37.57 -3.90 -9.70
C HIS A 337 -37.95 -2.76 -8.76
N ILE A 338 -37.47 -1.55 -9.06
CA ILE A 338 -38.11 -0.30 -8.64
C ILE A 338 -39.17 0.04 -9.68
N HIS A 339 -40.38 0.35 -9.24
CA HIS A 339 -41.48 0.86 -10.05
C HIS A 339 -41.82 2.30 -9.66
N ALA A 340 -42.41 3.07 -10.58
CA ALA A 340 -42.90 4.42 -10.32
C ALA A 340 -44.20 4.45 -9.50
N ASN A 341 -44.46 5.58 -8.84
CA ASN A 341 -45.60 5.84 -7.94
C ASN A 341 -45.54 4.99 -6.66
N SER A 342 -46.59 5.01 -5.84
CA SER A 342 -46.74 4.09 -4.73
C SER A 342 -47.21 2.70 -5.19
N ALA A 343 -46.92 1.67 -4.39
CA ALA A 343 -47.35 0.29 -4.63
C ALA A 343 -48.88 0.14 -4.84
N ALA A 344 -49.67 0.99 -4.19
CA ALA A 344 -51.13 0.99 -4.32
C ALA A 344 -51.63 1.53 -5.66
N VAL A 345 -50.87 2.45 -6.28
CA VAL A 345 -51.19 3.04 -7.58
C VAL A 345 -50.60 2.21 -8.72
N GLY A 346 -49.37 1.71 -8.52
CA GLY A 346 -48.61 1.01 -9.53
C GLY A 346 -47.97 1.94 -10.57
N GLY A 347 -46.98 1.42 -11.29
CA GLY A 347 -46.27 2.18 -12.32
C GLY A 347 -45.33 1.33 -13.15
N GLY A 348 -44.74 1.97 -14.17
CA GLY A 348 -43.71 1.34 -14.99
C GLY A 348 -42.43 1.07 -14.20
N ILE A 349 -41.59 0.16 -14.72
CA ILE A 349 -40.28 -0.15 -14.15
C ILE A 349 -39.35 1.06 -14.36
N LEU A 350 -38.66 1.42 -13.29
CA LEU A 350 -37.64 2.46 -13.24
C LEU A 350 -36.23 1.89 -13.23
N TYR A 351 -36.03 0.76 -12.54
CA TYR A 351 -34.74 0.13 -12.35
C TYR A 351 -34.91 -1.38 -12.12
N THR A 352 -34.05 -2.19 -12.73
CA THR A 352 -34.03 -3.65 -12.55
C THR A 352 -32.81 -4.07 -11.74
N PHE A 353 -33.06 -4.71 -10.61
CA PHE A 353 -32.02 -5.29 -9.77
C PHE A 353 -31.52 -6.62 -10.35
N ASN A 354 -30.35 -7.06 -9.90
CA ASN A 354 -30.00 -8.46 -9.93
C ASN A 354 -31.11 -9.27 -9.22
N PRO A 355 -31.48 -10.46 -9.71
CA PRO A 355 -32.52 -11.24 -9.06
C PRO A 355 -32.07 -11.70 -7.66
N VAL A 356 -33.02 -11.82 -6.73
CA VAL A 356 -32.78 -12.43 -5.41
C VAL A 356 -32.53 -13.92 -5.62
N ILE A 357 -31.40 -14.41 -5.13
CA ILE A 357 -31.02 -15.82 -5.20
C ILE A 357 -31.85 -16.57 -4.16
N GLY A 358 -32.68 -17.52 -4.59
CA GLY A 358 -33.61 -18.22 -3.70
C GLY A 358 -32.93 -18.93 -2.52
N ALA A 359 -31.78 -19.55 -2.76
CA ALA A 359 -30.97 -20.26 -1.76
C ALA A 359 -30.50 -19.38 -0.59
N THR A 360 -30.18 -18.12 -0.87
CA THR A 360 -29.62 -17.19 0.13
C THR A 360 -30.64 -16.15 0.58
N GLY A 361 -31.67 -15.90 -0.23
CA GLY A 361 -32.60 -14.78 -0.05
C GLY A 361 -31.97 -13.43 -0.36
N ILE A 362 -30.78 -13.39 -0.99
CA ILE A 362 -30.01 -12.14 -1.18
C ILE A 362 -29.96 -11.73 -2.66
N SER A 363 -30.11 -10.44 -2.92
CA SER A 363 -29.67 -9.77 -4.15
C SER A 363 -28.78 -8.60 -3.79
N VAL A 364 -27.72 -8.37 -4.57
CA VAL A 364 -26.84 -7.21 -4.48
C VAL A 364 -26.75 -6.57 -5.86
N SER A 365 -27.00 -5.27 -5.95
CA SER A 365 -26.99 -4.51 -7.22
C SER A 365 -26.38 -3.13 -7.02
N ASP A 366 -25.74 -2.58 -8.05
CA ASP A 366 -25.20 -1.23 -8.02
C ASP A 366 -26.04 -0.29 -8.87
N THR A 367 -26.53 0.81 -8.29
CA THR A 367 -27.53 1.68 -8.94
C THR A 367 -27.00 2.50 -10.12
N ARG A 368 -25.72 2.36 -10.48
CA ARG A 368 -25.16 2.86 -11.74
C ARG A 368 -25.59 2.07 -12.96
N LYS A 369 -26.01 0.80 -12.80
CA LYS A 369 -26.37 -0.04 -13.94
C LYS A 369 -27.42 -1.07 -13.57
N GLY A 370 -28.64 -0.80 -14.02
CA GLY A 370 -29.72 -1.79 -14.00
C GLY A 370 -29.52 -2.89 -15.06
N MET A 371 -30.27 -3.98 -14.91
CA MET A 371 -30.16 -5.16 -15.78
C MET A 371 -30.81 -5.00 -17.16
N MET A 372 -31.62 -3.96 -17.39
CA MET A 372 -32.20 -3.69 -18.71
C MET A 372 -31.50 -2.53 -19.43
N ASP A 373 -31.53 -2.55 -20.76
CA ASP A 373 -30.96 -1.49 -21.58
C ASP A 373 -31.69 -0.15 -21.36
N ASN A 374 -30.92 0.93 -21.22
CA ASN A 374 -31.40 2.31 -21.05
C ASN A 374 -32.21 2.58 -19.77
N GLU A 375 -32.02 1.78 -18.72
CA GLU A 375 -32.55 2.13 -17.39
C GLU A 375 -31.87 3.37 -16.83
N ALA A 376 -32.61 4.12 -16.01
CA ALA A 376 -32.07 5.26 -15.31
C ALA A 376 -31.09 4.80 -14.23
N THR A 377 -30.02 5.56 -14.03
CA THR A 377 -29.14 5.40 -12.87
C THR A 377 -29.66 6.21 -11.70
N TYR A 378 -29.44 5.76 -10.49
CA TYR A 378 -29.89 6.46 -9.29
C TYR A 378 -28.73 6.78 -8.34
N THR A 379 -28.53 8.05 -8.04
CA THR A 379 -27.69 8.43 -6.89
C THR A 379 -28.39 8.06 -5.58
N TYR A 380 -27.62 7.95 -4.49
CA TYR A 380 -28.18 7.73 -3.17
C TYR A 380 -29.22 8.81 -2.81
N SER A 381 -28.92 10.08 -3.08
CA SER A 381 -29.84 11.21 -2.87
C SER A 381 -31.14 11.13 -3.69
N GLN A 382 -31.08 10.58 -4.90
CA GLN A 382 -32.26 10.35 -5.73
C GLN A 382 -33.13 9.22 -5.17
N ILE A 383 -32.53 8.16 -4.62
CA ILE A 383 -33.27 7.07 -3.97
C ILE A 383 -34.10 7.59 -2.79
N LEU A 384 -33.56 8.52 -1.99
CA LEU A 384 -34.28 9.09 -0.84
C LEU A 384 -35.56 9.85 -1.22
N THR A 385 -35.69 10.28 -2.47
CA THR A 385 -36.78 11.15 -2.94
C THR A 385 -37.57 10.53 -4.10
N VAL A 386 -37.22 9.32 -4.54
CA VAL A 386 -37.91 8.67 -5.65
C VAL A 386 -39.37 8.42 -5.28
N ASP A 387 -40.28 8.82 -6.15
CA ASP A 387 -41.68 8.40 -6.08
C ASP A 387 -41.78 6.97 -6.63
N GLY A 388 -41.44 5.99 -5.79
CA GLY A 388 -41.39 4.60 -6.21
C GLY A 388 -41.70 3.57 -5.12
N TYR A 389 -41.74 2.31 -5.56
CA TYR A 389 -41.86 1.12 -4.72
C TYR A 389 -41.05 -0.03 -5.31
N VAL A 390 -40.64 -0.96 -4.47
CA VAL A 390 -39.92 -2.17 -4.86
C VAL A 390 -40.87 -3.35 -4.93
N ASN A 391 -40.71 -4.17 -5.97
CA ASN A 391 -41.34 -5.47 -6.12
C ASN A 391 -40.28 -6.57 -6.21
N VAL A 392 -40.58 -7.73 -5.63
CA VAL A 392 -39.88 -8.99 -5.90
C VAL A 392 -40.88 -10.01 -6.43
N HIS A 393 -40.56 -10.62 -7.56
CA HIS A 393 -41.41 -11.56 -8.29
C HIS A 393 -41.14 -13.00 -7.85
N LEU A 394 -42.12 -13.89 -8.03
CA LEU A 394 -41.98 -15.30 -7.66
C LEU A 394 -40.89 -16.01 -8.47
N SER A 395 -40.80 -15.75 -9.78
CA SER A 395 -39.75 -16.31 -10.65
C SER A 395 -39.69 -15.54 -11.98
N ALA A 396 -38.70 -15.83 -12.81
CA ALA A 396 -38.64 -15.29 -14.17
C ALA A 396 -39.77 -15.82 -15.07
N GLU A 397 -40.27 -17.02 -14.80
CA GLU A 397 -41.41 -17.65 -15.51
C GLU A 397 -42.77 -17.16 -15.00
N ASP A 398 -42.82 -16.62 -13.77
CA ASP A 398 -44.02 -16.06 -13.16
C ASP A 398 -43.75 -14.65 -12.57
N LEU A 399 -43.61 -13.69 -13.48
CA LEU A 399 -43.53 -12.26 -13.14
C LEU A 399 -44.87 -11.69 -12.65
N GLY A 400 -45.99 -12.40 -12.81
CA GLY A 400 -47.30 -11.93 -12.36
C GLY A 400 -47.48 -12.02 -10.85
N THR A 401 -46.81 -12.98 -10.22
CA THR A 401 -46.89 -13.22 -8.78
C THR A 401 -45.84 -12.41 -8.04
N ILE A 402 -46.26 -11.46 -7.21
CA ILE A 402 -45.38 -10.67 -6.33
C ILE A 402 -45.26 -11.35 -4.97
N VAL A 403 -44.04 -11.55 -4.50
CA VAL A 403 -43.75 -12.20 -3.22
C VAL A 403 -43.32 -11.22 -2.13
N GLY A 404 -42.64 -10.13 -2.49
CA GLY A 404 -42.25 -9.06 -1.59
C GLY A 404 -42.53 -7.68 -2.20
N GLN A 405 -43.05 -6.73 -1.40
CA GLN A 405 -43.35 -5.38 -1.87
C GLN A 405 -43.22 -4.31 -0.78
N GLY A 406 -42.69 -3.15 -1.12
CA GLY A 406 -42.58 -2.01 -0.20
C GLY A 406 -42.40 -0.67 -0.91
N ASN A 407 -43.03 0.38 -0.40
CA ASN A 407 -42.79 1.76 -0.86
C ASN A 407 -41.40 2.23 -0.44
N ILE A 408 -40.78 3.06 -1.28
CA ILE A 408 -39.47 3.69 -1.03
C ILE A 408 -39.53 5.19 -1.29
N GLY A 409 -38.46 5.91 -0.95
CA GLY A 409 -38.31 7.34 -1.22
C GLY A 409 -39.49 8.18 -0.72
N ALA A 410 -40.10 8.97 -1.61
CA ALA A 410 -41.21 9.88 -1.28
C ALA A 410 -42.49 9.16 -0.85
N ASN A 411 -42.63 7.86 -1.12
CA ASN A 411 -43.78 7.06 -0.70
C ASN A 411 -43.58 6.37 0.65
N PHE A 412 -42.40 6.52 1.26
CA PHE A 412 -42.07 5.92 2.53
C PHE A 412 -42.42 6.88 3.67
N GLU A 413 -43.71 6.89 4.04
CA GLU A 413 -44.27 7.50 5.25
C GLU A 413 -45.27 6.57 5.94
#